data_AF-A0A8T2JTZ2-F1
#
_entry.id   AF-A0A8T2JTZ2-F1
#
_cell.length_a   1.000
_cell.length_b   1.000
_cell.length_c   1.000
_cell.angle_alpha   90.00
_cell.angle_beta   90.00
_cell.angle_gamma   90.00
#
_symmetry.space_group_name_H-M   'P 1'
#
loop_
_entity.id
_entity.type
_entity.pdbx_description
1 polymer ?
#
loop_
_entity_poly.entity_id
_entity_poly.type
_entity_poly.pdbx_seq_one_letter_code
_entity_poly.pdbx_strand_id
1 'polypeptide(L)'
;MTMDEVREYERATQEATNRKIGVFPPTISITDIALPSSARSGHSSAPSTPLTTEAPEFLSVPKDRPRKKSAPETLTLPDPSQLCLNPQSADSCNKPSIFKPE
;
A
#
# COMPACT_ATOMS: atom_id res chain seq x y z
N MET A 1 -5.67 -17.51 -27.27
CA MET A 1 -6.65 -16.43 -27.35
C MET A 1 -5.98 -15.23 -27.99
N THR A 2 -6.51 -14.73 -29.10
CA THR A 2 -5.98 -13.55 -29.80
C THR A 2 -6.59 -12.28 -29.22
N MET A 3 -5.98 -11.12 -29.46
CA MET A 3 -6.57 -9.83 -29.04
C MET A 3 -7.93 -9.59 -29.69
N ASP A 4 -8.14 -10.10 -30.91
CA ASP A 4 -9.42 -9.96 -31.62
C ASP A 4 -10.51 -10.83 -30.97
N GLU A 5 -10.18 -12.07 -30.59
CA GLU A 5 -11.07 -12.95 -29.84
C GLU A 5 -11.48 -12.36 -28.48
N VAL A 6 -10.55 -11.70 -27.77
CA VAL A 6 -10.85 -11.00 -26.51
C VAL A 6 -11.84 -9.85 -26.73
N ARG A 7 -11.60 -9.01 -27.74
CA ARG A 7 -12.49 -7.88 -28.06
C ARG A 7 -13.88 -8.35 -28.48
N GLU A 8 -13.97 -9.44 -29.22
CA GLU A 8 -15.24 -10.02 -29.64
C GLU A 8 -16.02 -10.58 -28.44
N TYR A 9 -15.34 -11.28 -27.52
CA TYR A 9 -15.96 -11.79 -26.31
C TYR A 9 -16.53 -10.68 -25.42
N GLU A 10 -15.78 -9.60 -25.21
CA GLU A 10 -16.24 -8.43 -24.45
C GLU A 10 -17.47 -7.79 -25.09
N ARG A 11 -17.45 -7.61 -26.42
CA ARG A 11 -18.60 -7.08 -27.18
C ARG A 11 -19.82 -7.99 -27.07
N ALA A 12 -19.66 -9.29 -27.27
CA ALA A 12 -20.75 -10.26 -27.22
C ALA A 12 -21.42 -10.28 -25.83
N THR A 13 -20.62 -10.18 -24.77
CA THR A 13 -21.11 -10.09 -23.39
C THR A 13 -21.94 -8.81 -23.17
N GLN A 14 -21.45 -7.67 -23.68
CA GLN A 14 -22.17 -6.41 -23.59
C GLN A 14 -23.48 -6.45 -24.38
N GLU A 15 -23.47 -6.98 -25.60
CA GLU A 15 -24.68 -7.11 -26.44
C GLU A 15 -25.72 -8.04 -25.81
N ALA A 16 -25.30 -9.16 -25.24
CA ALA A 16 -26.19 -10.07 -24.53
C ALA A 16 -26.85 -9.38 -23.33
N THR A 17 -26.08 -8.57 -22.58
CA THR A 17 -26.59 -7.75 -21.47
C THR A 17 -27.61 -6.73 -21.98
N ASN A 18 -27.29 -6.00 -23.05
CA ASN A 18 -28.18 -5.00 -23.64
C ASN A 18 -29.50 -5.61 -24.12
N ARG A 19 -29.50 -6.85 -24.65
CA ARG A 19 -30.73 -7.57 -25.00
C ARG A 19 -31.57 -7.94 -23.77
N LYS A 20 -30.93 -8.21 -22.63
CA LYS A 20 -31.59 -8.65 -21.39
C LYS A 20 -32.19 -7.50 -20.59
N ILE A 21 -31.48 -6.38 -20.46
CA ILE A 21 -31.87 -5.26 -19.57
C ILE A 21 -32.07 -3.92 -20.30
N GLY A 22 -31.90 -3.90 -21.63
CA GLY A 22 -31.88 -2.67 -22.42
C GLY A 22 -30.50 -2.02 -22.44
N VAL A 23 -30.32 -1.04 -23.34
CA VAL A 23 -29.09 -0.24 -23.40
C VAL A 23 -29.15 0.82 -22.30
N PHE A 24 -28.27 0.73 -21.31
CA PHE A 24 -28.12 1.76 -20.29
C PHE A 24 -27.00 2.72 -20.71
N PRO A 25 -27.29 4.01 -20.92
CA PRO A 25 -26.25 4.97 -21.30
C PRO A 25 -25.23 5.10 -20.16
N PRO A 26 -23.93 5.30 -20.47
CA PRO A 26 -22.92 5.55 -19.44
C PRO A 26 -23.31 6.79 -18.63
N THR A 27 -22.99 6.77 -17.33
CA THR A 27 -23.32 7.84 -16.37
C THR A 27 -22.78 9.21 -16.78
N ILE A 28 -21.75 9.24 -17.62
CA ILE A 28 -21.22 10.46 -18.22
C ILE A 28 -21.52 10.47 -19.72
N SER A 29 -22.16 11.55 -20.18
CA SER A 29 -22.31 11.84 -21.60
C SER A 29 -21.24 12.84 -22.00
N ILE A 30 -20.39 12.47 -22.96
CA ILE A 30 -19.40 13.39 -23.54
C ILE A 30 -20.07 14.01 -24.77
N THR A 31 -20.42 15.29 -24.67
CA THR A 31 -20.85 16.09 -25.83
C THR A 31 -19.63 16.74 -26.47
N ASP A 32 -19.50 16.66 -27.79
CA ASP A 32 -18.50 17.39 -28.59
C ASP A 32 -18.82 18.89 -28.61
N ILE A 33 -18.75 19.53 -27.45
CA ILE A 33 -18.78 20.99 -27.36
C ILE A 33 -17.35 21.42 -27.65
N ALA A 34 -17.12 22.03 -28.81
CA ALA A 34 -15.85 22.70 -29.08
C ALA A 34 -15.61 23.73 -27.98
N LEU A 35 -14.71 23.42 -27.04
CA LEU A 35 -14.37 24.32 -25.95
C LEU A 35 -13.79 25.60 -26.59
N PRO A 36 -14.30 26.80 -26.24
CA PRO A 36 -13.76 28.03 -26.77
C PRO A 36 -12.26 28.07 -26.46
N SER A 37 -11.44 28.35 -27.49
CA SER A 37 -9.99 28.50 -27.35
C SER A 37 -9.70 29.39 -26.16
N SER A 38 -9.10 28.79 -25.12
CA SER A 38 -8.79 29.45 -23.85
C SER A 38 -8.12 30.79 -24.11
N ALA A 39 -8.84 31.88 -23.86
CA ALA A 39 -8.25 33.21 -23.85
C ALA A 39 -7.13 33.21 -22.79
N ARG A 40 -6.02 33.84 -23.15
CA ARG A 40 -4.67 33.72 -22.56
C ARG A 40 -4.51 34.28 -21.14
N SER A 41 -5.53 34.17 -20.30
CA SER A 41 -5.49 34.44 -18.86
C SER A 41 -6.28 33.34 -18.15
N GLY A 42 -5.60 32.21 -17.91
CA GLY A 42 -6.17 31.12 -17.12
C GLY A 42 -6.56 31.62 -15.73
N HIS A 43 -7.66 31.09 -15.20
CA HIS A 43 -7.99 31.19 -13.79
C HIS A 43 -6.74 30.75 -13.02
N SER A 44 -6.22 31.64 -12.18
CA SER A 44 -5.13 31.36 -11.25
C SER A 44 -5.61 30.38 -10.18
N SER A 45 -5.85 29.13 -10.58
CA SER A 45 -6.28 28.02 -9.70
C SER A 45 -5.11 27.16 -9.24
N ALA A 46 -3.88 27.49 -9.67
CA ALA A 46 -2.70 26.88 -9.11
C ALA A 46 -2.52 27.42 -7.67
N PRO A 47 -2.52 26.57 -6.64
CA PRO A 47 -2.09 27.02 -5.32
C PRO A 47 -0.66 27.53 -5.46
N SER A 48 -0.41 28.76 -4.97
CA SER A 48 0.95 29.29 -4.86
C SER A 48 1.78 28.28 -4.09
N THR A 49 2.82 27.72 -4.70
CA THR A 49 3.86 27.03 -3.95
C THR A 49 4.35 28.03 -2.89
N PRO A 50 4.25 27.71 -1.59
CA PRO A 50 4.73 28.61 -0.57
C PRO A 50 6.22 28.84 -0.83
N LEU A 51 6.66 30.10 -0.91
CA LEU A 51 8.06 30.49 -1.15
C LEU A 51 8.97 30.17 0.05
N THR A 52 8.42 29.59 1.13
CA THR A 52 9.14 29.19 2.32
C THR A 52 9.91 27.90 2.04
N THR A 53 11.23 27.96 2.14
CA THR A 53 12.12 26.79 2.12
C THR A 53 12.07 25.98 3.42
N GLU A 54 11.37 26.47 4.44
CA GLU A 54 11.17 25.79 5.71
C GLU A 54 10.22 24.60 5.54
N ALA A 55 10.62 23.43 6.04
CA ALA A 55 9.82 22.22 5.97
C ALA A 55 8.56 22.34 6.84
N PRO A 56 7.39 21.82 6.39
CA PRO A 56 6.18 21.83 7.19
C PRO A 56 6.37 21.16 8.55
N GLU A 57 5.85 21.79 9.62
CA GLU A 57 5.98 21.33 11.00
C GLU A 57 5.43 19.91 11.21
N PHE A 58 4.46 19.48 10.40
CA PHE A 58 3.89 18.13 10.43
C PHE A 58 4.85 17.03 9.97
N LEU A 59 5.92 17.38 9.24
CA LEU A 59 7.00 16.45 8.91
C LEU A 59 8.04 16.34 10.03
N SER A 60 7.96 17.22 11.05
CA SER A 60 8.84 17.10 12.20
C SER A 60 8.54 15.80 12.94
N VAL A 61 9.60 15.08 13.32
CA VAL A 61 9.44 13.93 14.21
C VAL A 61 8.85 14.48 15.51
N PRO A 62 7.71 13.96 16.01
CA PRO A 62 7.14 14.42 17.26
C PRO A 62 8.20 14.40 18.36
N LYS A 63 8.57 15.58 18.88
CA LYS A 63 9.67 15.73 19.85
C LYS A 63 9.43 14.97 21.15
N ASP A 64 8.16 14.72 21.47
CA ASP A 64 7.79 13.94 22.63
C ASP A 64 6.58 13.09 22.29
N ARG A 65 6.82 11.94 21.64
CA ARG A 65 5.86 10.84 21.76
C ARG A 65 6.02 10.35 23.20
N PRO A 66 5.02 10.48 24.10
CA PRO A 66 4.93 9.57 25.22
C PRO A 66 4.90 8.18 24.60
N ARG A 67 6.05 7.49 24.63
CA ARG A 67 6.15 6.12 24.15
C ARG A 67 5.19 5.32 25.04
N LYS A 68 3.98 5.07 24.55
CA LYS A 68 3.26 3.86 24.96
C LYS A 68 4.29 2.76 24.77
N LYS A 69 4.66 2.07 25.87
CA LYS A 69 5.79 1.11 25.88
C LYS A 69 5.75 0.34 24.56
N SER A 70 6.77 0.56 23.74
CA SER A 70 6.79 0.10 22.37
C SER A 70 6.82 -1.42 22.38
N ALA A 71 5.76 -2.00 21.81
CA ALA A 71 5.51 -3.44 21.74
C ALA A 71 5.21 -4.12 23.11
N PRO A 72 4.31 -5.12 23.15
CA PRO A 72 4.17 -6.00 24.31
C PRO A 72 5.51 -6.68 24.62
N GLU A 73 5.77 -7.08 25.88
CA GLU A 73 7.00 -7.79 26.28
C GLU A 73 7.27 -9.07 25.46
N THR A 74 6.23 -9.61 24.81
CA THR A 74 6.34 -10.75 23.88
C THR A 74 7.02 -10.42 22.54
N LEU A 75 7.22 -9.14 22.23
CA LEU A 75 7.80 -8.64 20.97
C LEU A 75 9.08 -7.82 21.18
N THR A 76 9.55 -7.71 22.42
CA THR A 76 10.86 -7.11 22.73
C THR A 76 11.86 -8.23 22.94
N LEU A 77 12.96 -8.23 22.18
CA LEU A 77 14.07 -9.14 22.44
C LEU A 77 14.69 -8.84 23.81
N PRO A 78 15.11 -9.85 24.59
CA PRO A 78 15.79 -9.61 25.86
C PRO A 78 17.08 -8.81 25.63
N ASP A 79 17.34 -7.86 26.53
CA ASP A 79 18.50 -6.97 26.45
C ASP A 79 19.79 -7.82 26.50
N PRO A 80 20.75 -7.64 25.58
CA PRO A 80 21.98 -8.44 25.57
C PRO A 80 22.80 -8.27 26.87
N SER A 81 22.60 -7.17 27.60
CA SER A 81 23.18 -6.98 28.94
C SER A 81 22.56 -7.88 30.02
N GLN A 82 21.31 -8.31 29.83
CA GLN A 82 20.62 -9.23 30.74
C GLN A 82 20.92 -10.70 30.42
N LEU A 83 21.26 -11.02 29.17
CA LEU A 83 21.67 -12.38 28.76
C LEU A 83 23.06 -12.77 29.30
N CYS A 84 23.92 -11.80 29.60
CA CYS A 84 25.29 -12.05 30.03
C CYS A 84 25.48 -12.20 31.55
N LEU A 85 24.41 -12.11 32.36
CA LEU A 85 24.51 -12.20 33.83
C LEU A 85 23.96 -13.48 34.46
N ASN A 86 23.52 -14.47 33.67
CA ASN A 86 23.11 -15.77 34.20
C ASN A 86 24.02 -16.91 33.72
N PRO A 87 25.14 -17.19 34.40
CA PRO A 87 25.87 -18.43 34.22
C PRO A 87 25.27 -19.50 35.13
N GLN A 88 24.02 -19.94 34.92
CA GLN A 88 23.47 -21.14 35.58
C GLN A 88 22.12 -21.59 34.99
N SER A 89 22.18 -22.51 34.04
CA SER A 89 21.33 -23.71 33.96
C SER A 89 21.80 -24.59 32.81
N ALA A 90 23.08 -24.96 32.87
CA ALA A 90 23.47 -26.26 32.35
C ALA A 90 22.94 -27.28 33.35
N ASP A 91 21.94 -28.07 32.97
CA ASP A 91 21.73 -29.45 33.47
C ASP A 91 20.54 -30.09 32.74
N SER A 92 20.84 -30.81 31.66
CA SER A 92 20.44 -32.21 31.53
C SER A 92 20.97 -32.77 30.21
N CYS A 93 22.10 -33.43 30.38
CA CYS A 93 22.61 -34.56 29.60
C CYS A 93 21.53 -35.32 28.82
N ASN A 94 21.72 -35.49 27.50
CA ASN A 94 21.68 -36.81 26.86
C ASN A 94 22.24 -36.76 25.43
N LYS A 95 23.48 -37.22 25.30
CA LYS A 95 24.03 -37.93 24.13
C LYS A 95 24.93 -39.02 24.72
N PRO A 96 25.18 -40.18 24.06
CA PRO A 96 25.13 -40.38 22.61
C PRO A 96 24.56 -41.76 22.17
N SER A 97 24.36 -41.97 20.87
CA SER A 97 24.90 -43.16 20.19
C SER A 97 24.79 -43.01 18.67
N ILE A 98 25.94 -43.00 18.03
CA ILE A 98 26.18 -43.20 16.60
C ILE A 98 26.10 -44.70 16.32
N PHE A 99 25.47 -45.16 15.21
CA PHE A 99 26.05 -46.12 14.25
C PHE A 99 25.12 -46.40 13.03
N LYS A 100 25.61 -45.94 11.87
CA LYS A 100 25.57 -46.41 10.45
C LYS A 100 24.36 -47.09 9.74
N PRO A 101 24.34 -46.98 8.38
CA PRO A 101 23.27 -47.45 7.49
C PRO A 101 23.50 -48.87 6.94
N GLU A 102 22.43 -49.47 6.43
CA GLU A 102 22.41 -50.41 5.29
C GLU A 102 21.44 -49.89 4.24
#